data_AF-A0A1H5C2E4-F1
#
_entry.id   AF-A0A1H5C2E4-F1
#
_cell.length_a   1.000
_cell.length_b   1.000
_cell.length_c   1.000
_cell.angle_alpha   90.00
_cell.angle_beta   90.00
_cell.angle_gamma   90.00
#
_symmetry.space_group_name_H-M   'P 1'
#
loop_
_entity.id
_entity.type
_entity.pdbx_description
1 polymer ?
#
loop_
_entity_poly.entity_id
_entity_poly.type
_entity_poly.pdbx_seq_one_letter_code
_entity_poly.pdbx_strand_id
1 'polypeptide(L)' 'MRRLALALLACSALTLAGCAQDFDRGPDGTVSDKVKDGKKFYLVVDPAKGGDEKKFRVSKYDYHDCNRGSKYPKCVDD' A
#
# COMPACT_ATOMS: atom_id res chain seq x y z
N MET A 1 -39.16 -6.77 45.00
CA MET A 1 -39.44 -7.27 43.63
C MET A 1 -38.57 -6.46 42.67
N ARG A 2 -37.35 -6.90 42.34
CA ARG A 2 -36.98 -7.70 41.15
C ARG A 2 -37.57 -7.10 39.87
N ARG A 3 -36.69 -6.68 38.93
CA ARG A 3 -36.90 -6.23 37.52
C ARG A 3 -36.46 -4.76 37.34
N LEU A 4 -35.53 -4.35 36.48
CA LEU A 4 -34.78 -4.92 35.34
C LEU A 4 -33.45 -4.13 35.28
N ALA A 5 -32.26 -4.72 35.33
CA ALA A 5 -31.60 -5.42 34.23
C ALA A 5 -31.76 -4.72 32.87
N LEU A 6 -31.13 -3.57 32.69
CA LEU A 6 -30.82 -2.98 31.38
C LEU A 6 -29.41 -2.39 31.43
N ALA A 7 -28.45 -3.23 31.80
CA ALA A 7 -27.06 -3.04 31.46
C ALA A 7 -26.82 -3.76 30.12
N LEU A 8 -25.94 -3.18 29.31
CA LEU A 8 -25.36 -3.75 28.08
C LEU A 8 -26.24 -3.62 26.85
N LEU A 9 -26.02 -2.56 26.07
CA LEU A 9 -25.94 -2.60 24.61
C LEU A 9 -25.32 -1.28 24.12
N ALA A 10 -24.10 -0.99 24.57
CA ALA A 10 -23.23 -0.09 23.83
C ALA A 10 -22.71 -0.89 22.64
N CYS A 11 -23.51 -0.97 21.57
CA CYS A 11 -23.05 -1.44 20.26
C CYS A 11 -21.88 -0.55 19.85
N SER A 12 -20.67 -1.02 20.13
CA SER A 12 -19.45 -0.45 19.59
C SER A 12 -19.50 -0.72 18.09
N ALA A 13 -20.06 0.23 17.34
CA ALA A 13 -19.86 0.28 15.91
C ALA A 13 -18.37 0.58 15.70
N LEU A 14 -17.53 -0.46 15.77
CA LEU A 14 -16.25 -0.42 15.09
C LEU A 14 -16.60 -0.31 13.62
N THR A 15 -16.65 0.93 13.13
CA THR A 15 -16.52 1.18 11.71
C THR A 15 -15.19 0.55 11.33
N LEU A 16 -15.26 -0.62 10.69
CA LEU A 16 -14.22 -1.11 9.81
C LEU A 16 -14.15 -0.08 8.68
N ALA A 17 -13.57 1.09 8.96
CA ALA A 17 -12.83 1.82 7.96
C ALA A 17 -11.75 0.82 7.56
N GLY A 18 -12.07 -0.02 6.57
CA GLY A 18 -11.07 -0.84 5.90
C GLY A 18 -9.96 0.14 5.58
N CYS A 19 -8.83 0.00 6.27
CA CYS A 19 -7.67 0.82 6.02
C CYS A 19 -7.17 0.40 4.63
N ALA A 20 -7.84 0.87 3.59
CA ALA A 20 -7.26 0.93 2.26
C ALA A 20 -5.98 1.72 2.48
N GLN A 21 -4.86 1.00 2.50
CA GLN A 21 -3.57 1.63 2.60
C GLN A 21 -3.41 2.34 1.26
N ASP A 22 -3.63 3.65 1.23
CA ASP A 22 -3.36 4.44 0.04
C ASP A 22 -1.86 4.33 -0.23
N PHE A 23 -1.54 3.67 -1.34
CA PHE A 23 -0.18 3.56 -1.86
C PHE A 23 0.01 4.63 -2.93
N ASP A 24 1.15 5.31 -2.87
CA ASP A 24 1.49 6.28 -3.91
C ASP A 24 1.65 5.54 -5.23
N ARG A 25 1.02 6.05 -6.29
CA ARG A 25 1.22 5.48 -7.63
C ARG A 25 2.66 5.60 -8.08
N GLY A 26 3.47 6.52 -7.56
CA GLY A 26 4.86 6.70 -8.01
C GLY A 26 4.99 7.25 -9.44
N PRO A 27 6.21 7.57 -9.91
CA PRO A 27 6.44 8.14 -11.24
C PRO A 27 6.54 7.07 -12.33
N ASP A 28 6.19 7.43 -13.57
CA ASP A 28 6.49 6.61 -14.75
C ASP A 28 8.00 6.45 -14.92
N GLY A 29 8.47 5.23 -15.18
CA GLY A 29 9.90 4.97 -15.24
C GLY A 29 10.28 3.49 -15.32
N THR A 30 11.49 3.20 -14.88
CA THR A 30 12.01 1.84 -14.75
C THR A 30 12.29 1.53 -13.29
N VAL A 31 11.83 0.36 -12.81
CA VAL A 31 12.15 -0.08 -11.44
C VAL A 31 13.65 -0.33 -11.34
N SER A 32 14.36 0.50 -10.59
CA SER A 32 15.81 0.37 -10.41
C SER A 32 16.17 -0.49 -9.21
N ASP A 33 15.32 -0.50 -8.18
CA ASP A 33 15.52 -1.35 -7.00
C ASP A 33 14.21 -1.68 -6.26
N LYS A 34 14.28 -2.65 -5.35
CA LYS A 34 13.17 -3.18 -4.56
C LYS A 34 13.58 -3.31 -3.11
N VAL A 35 12.97 -2.54 -2.23
CA VAL A 35 13.32 -2.54 -0.79
C VAL A 35 12.18 -3.11 0.04
N LYS A 36 12.51 -4.07 0.90
CA LYS A 36 11.60 -4.58 1.93
C LYS A 36 12.09 -4.12 3.30
N ASP A 37 11.24 -3.41 4.02
CA ASP A 37 11.51 -2.94 5.38
C ASP A 37 10.44 -3.49 6.33
N GLY A 38 10.79 -4.56 7.06
CA GLY A 38 9.86 -5.33 7.87
C GLY A 38 8.68 -5.88 7.06
N LYS A 39 7.48 -5.37 7.33
CA LYS A 39 6.23 -5.72 6.63
C LYS A 39 5.86 -4.74 5.50
N LYS A 40 6.69 -3.73 5.24
CA LYS A 40 6.45 -2.71 4.21
C LYS A 40 7.27 -3.02 2.96
N PHE A 41 6.68 -2.73 1.81
CA PHE A 41 7.28 -2.95 0.50
C PHE A 41 7.44 -1.62 -0.23
N TYR A 42 8.57 -1.45 -0.90
CA TYR A 42 8.91 -0.23 -1.62
C TYR A 42 9.52 -0.58 -2.98
N LEU A 43 9.16 0.21 -3.98
CA LEU A 43 9.88 0.27 -5.26
C LEU A 43 10.73 1.52 -5.28
N VAL A 44 11.90 1.42 -5.90
CA VAL A 44 12.69 2.56 -6.34
C VAL A 44 12.56 2.62 -7.85
N VAL A 45 12.12 3.76 -8.37
CA VAL A 45 11.90 3.97 -9.80
C VAL A 45 12.80 5.11 -10.28
N ASP A 46 13.55 4.84 -11.34
CA ASP A 46 14.26 5.85 -12.14
C ASP A 46 13.25 6.50 -13.11
N PRO A 47 12.92 7.79 -12.95
CA PRO A 47 11.88 8.44 -13.74
C PRO A 47 12.24 8.58 -15.22
N ALA A 48 11.31 8.24 -16.11
CA ALA A 48 11.53 8.34 -17.56
C ALA A 48 11.74 9.78 -18.06
N LYS A 49 11.25 10.78 -17.33
CA LYS A 49 11.39 12.20 -17.67
C LYS A 49 12.66 12.84 -17.11
N GLY A 50 13.58 12.03 -16.57
CA GLY A 50 14.77 12.49 -15.86
C GLY A 50 14.47 13.01 -14.46
N GLY A 51 15.53 13.16 -13.67
CA GLY A 51 15.48 13.50 -12.25
C GLY A 51 16.06 12.38 -11.38
N ASP A 52 15.94 12.55 -10.07
CA ASP A 52 16.45 11.55 -9.12
C ASP A 52 15.51 10.36 -8.98
N GLU A 53 16.09 9.21 -8.62
CA GLU A 53 15.33 8.01 -8.27
C GLU A 53 14.33 8.28 -7.15
N LYS A 54 13.13 7.72 -7.29
CA LYS A 54 12.04 7.89 -6.32
C LYS A 54 11.72 6.57 -5.65
N LYS A 55 11.86 6.54 -4.32
CA LYS A 55 11.39 5.46 -3.46
C LYS A 55 10.00 5.76 -2.94
N PHE A 56 9.05 4.87 -3.16
CA PHE A 56 7.69 5.01 -2.65
C PHE A 56 7.12 3.66 -2.20
N ARG A 57 6.11 3.72 -1.34
CA ARG A 57 5.53 2.53 -0.72
C ARG A 57 4.50 1.92 -1.67
N VAL A 58 4.54 0.60 -1.82
CA VAL A 58 3.62 -0.16 -2.68
C VAL A 58 2.98 -1.31 -1.93
N SER A 59 1.97 -1.93 -2.55
CA SER A 59 1.36 -3.15 -2.03
C SER A 59 2.34 -4.33 -2.10
N LYS A 60 2.02 -5.42 -1.39
CA LYS A 60 2.79 -6.66 -1.52
C LYS A 60 2.73 -7.21 -2.95
N TYR A 61 1.58 -7.08 -3.63
CA TYR A 61 1.36 -7.63 -4.97
C TYR A 61 2.21 -6.88 -5.98
N ASP A 62 2.06 -5.55 -6.04
CA ASP A 62 2.86 -4.65 -6.88
C ASP A 62 4.37 -4.88 -6.69
N TYR A 63 4.81 -5.07 -5.44
CA TYR A 63 6.21 -5.38 -5.15
C TYR A 63 6.64 -6.70 -5.77
N HIS A 64 5.81 -7.72 -5.82
CA HIS A 64 6.17 -9.01 -6.41
C HIS A 64 6.01 -9.02 -7.94
N ASP A 65 5.04 -8.29 -8.49
CA ASP A 65 4.75 -8.23 -9.91
C ASP A 65 5.78 -7.36 -10.67
N CYS A 66 6.25 -6.28 -10.03
CA CYS A 66 7.31 -5.43 -10.56
C CYS A 66 8.71 -5.93 -10.19
N ASN A 67 9.52 -6.29 -11.19
CA ASN A 67 10.92 -6.66 -11.00
C ASN A 67 11.88 -5.54 -11.40
N ARG A 68 13.13 -5.62 -10.94
CA ARG A 68 14.17 -4.66 -11.37
C ARG A 68 14.32 -4.72 -12.90
N GLY A 69 14.31 -3.56 -13.54
CA GLY A 69 14.29 -3.41 -15.00
C GLY A 69 12.90 -3.39 -15.64
N SER A 70 11.83 -3.69 -14.88
CA SER A 70 10.46 -3.59 -15.37
C SER A 70 10.06 -2.14 -15.61
N LYS A 71 9.23 -1.92 -16.62
CA LYS A 71 8.58 -0.62 -16.85
C LYS A 71 7.47 -0.41 -15.84
N TYR A 72 7.50 0.73 -15.18
CA TYR A 72 6.52 1.15 -14.19
C TYR A 72 5.70 2.35 -14.74
N PRO A 73 4.39 2.43 -14.52
CA PRO A 73 3.53 1.53 -13.74
C PRO A 73 3.03 0.30 -14.50
N LYS A 74 3.51 0.02 -15.72
CA LYS A 74 2.98 -1.10 -16.52
C LYS A 74 2.98 -2.44 -15.76
N CYS A 75 4.04 -2.74 -15.00
CA CYS A 75 4.14 -3.98 -14.22
C CYS A 75 3.17 -4.08 -13.01
N VAL A 76 2.41 -3.03 -12.69
CA VAL A 76 1.31 -3.07 -11.71
C VAL A 76 -0.08 -3.02 -12.34
N ASP A 77 -0.15 -2.65 -13.63
CA ASP A 77 -1.41 -2.51 -14.37
C ASP A 77 -1.72 -3.77 -15.24
N ASP A 78 -0.78 -4.73 -15.34
CA ASP A 78 -0.92 -6.03 -16.03
C ASP A 78 -1.58 -7.10 -15.13
#